data_AF-A0A372ESB6-F1
#
_entry.id   AF-A0A372ESB6-F1
#
_cell.length_a   1.000
_cell.length_b   1.000
_cell.length_c   1.000
_cell.angle_alpha   90.00
_cell.angle_beta   90.00
_cell.angle_gamma   90.00
#
_symmetry.space_group_name_H-M   'P 1'
#
loop_
_entity.id
_entity.type
_entity.pdbx_description
1 polymer ?
#
loop_
_entity_poly.entity_id
_entity_poly.type
_entity_poly.pdbx_seq_one_letter_code
_entity_poly.pdbx_strand_id
1 'polypeptide(L)' 'MANRPAKVTLTEISRTLRGAVDAGFAVGAYTVNHATGEITVYREGQSPAKASGPDIDQMLGVAHDQT' A
#
# COMPACT_ATOMS: atom_id res chain seq x y z
N MET A 1 -4.28 -9.20 -24.65
CA MET A 1 -5.33 -8.83 -23.67
C MET A 1 -4.82 -7.60 -22.92
N ALA A 2 -5.65 -6.56 -22.80
CA ALA A 2 -5.21 -5.29 -22.22
C ALA A 2 -4.88 -5.48 -20.74
N ASN A 3 -3.60 -5.24 -20.39
CA ASN A 3 -3.08 -5.16 -19.04
C ASN A 3 -3.60 -3.88 -18.35
N ARG A 4 -4.92 -3.76 -18.20
CA ARG A 4 -5.53 -2.61 -17.55
C ARG A 4 -5.39 -2.81 -16.05
N PRO A 5 -4.76 -1.87 -15.31
CA PRO A 5 -4.69 -1.97 -13.87
C PRO A 5 -6.09 -2.10 -13.28
N ALA A 6 -6.21 -2.96 -12.27
CA ALA A 6 -7.43 -3.10 -11.48
C ALA A 6 -7.78 -1.74 -10.87
N LYS A 7 -9.00 -1.27 -11.14
CA LYS A 7 -9.52 -0.03 -10.56
C LYS A 7 -10.08 -0.36 -9.19
N VAL A 8 -9.22 -0.29 -8.16
CA VAL A 8 -9.65 -0.38 -6.77
C VAL A 8 -10.14 0.99 -6.32
N THR A 9 -11.41 1.07 -5.92
CA THR A 9 -12.05 2.28 -5.44
C THR A 9 -11.89 2.45 -3.92
N LEU A 10 -12.00 3.71 -3.45
CA LEU A 10 -12.00 4.01 -2.02
C LEU A 10 -13.12 3.27 -1.27
N THR A 11 -14.26 3.04 -1.93
CA THR A 11 -15.38 2.28 -1.38
C THR A 11 -15.03 0.82 -1.12
N GLU A 12 -14.28 0.19 -2.02
CA GLU A 12 -13.81 -1.19 -1.86
C GLU A 12 -12.80 -1.30 -0.73
N ILE A 13 -11.83 -0.39 -0.67
CA ILE A 13 -10.87 -0.31 0.44
C ILE A 13 -11.61 -0.16 1.76
N SER A 14 -12.53 0.80 1.85
CA SER A 14 -13.28 1.09 3.07
C SER A 14 -14.15 -0.10 3.52
N ARG A 15 -14.77 -0.83 2.58
CA ARG A 15 -15.52 -2.05 2.86
C ARG A 15 -14.62 -3.14 3.44
N THR A 16 -13.46 -3.38 2.82
CA THR A 16 -12.50 -4.40 3.27
C THR A 16 -11.96 -4.07 4.66
N LEU A 17 -11.57 -2.82 4.89
CA LEU A 17 -11.10 -2.37 6.21
C LEU A 17 -12.18 -2.50 7.27
N ARG A 18 -13.43 -2.13 6.96
CA ARG A 18 -14.55 -2.30 7.90
C ARG A 18 -14.79 -3.77 8.24
N GLY A 19 -14.72 -4.67 7.26
CA GLY A 19 -14.82 -6.11 7.51
C GLY A 19 -13.70 -6.65 8.40
N ALA A 20 -12.47 -6.13 8.25
CA ALA A 20 -11.38 -6.49 9.14
C ALA A 20 -11.65 -6.03 10.58
N VAL A 21 -12.08 -4.79 10.76
CA VAL A 21 -12.41 -4.25 12.10
C VAL A 21 -13.56 -5.03 12.75
N ASP A 22 -14.61 -5.36 12.00
CA ASP A 22 -15.75 -6.16 12.48
C ASP A 22 -15.32 -7.56 12.95
N ALA A 23 -14.31 -8.14 12.29
CA ALA A 23 -13.68 -9.40 12.68
C ALA A 23 -12.73 -9.26 13.89
N GLY A 24 -12.69 -8.11 14.57
CA GLY A 24 -11.80 -7.85 15.71
C GLY A 24 -10.34 -7.62 15.34
N PHE A 25 -10.06 -7.27 14.09
CA PHE A 25 -8.72 -6.99 13.60
C PHE A 25 -8.39 -5.51 13.80
N ALA A 26 -7.46 -5.20 14.70
CA ALA A 26 -6.92 -3.85 14.82
C ALA A 26 -6.06 -3.55 13.59
N VAL A 27 -6.55 -2.73 12.67
CA VAL A 27 -5.87 -2.39 11.41
C VAL A 27 -4.77 -1.37 11.66
N GLY A 28 -3.51 -1.73 11.34
CA GLY A 28 -2.37 -0.81 11.41
C GLY A 28 -1.93 -0.27 10.05
N ALA A 29 -2.08 -1.07 8.98
CA ALA A 29 -1.71 -0.69 7.63
C ALA A 29 -2.51 -1.51 6.60
N TYR A 30 -2.52 -1.05 5.35
CA TYR A 30 -3.03 -1.83 4.23
C TYR A 30 -2.20 -1.58 2.96
N THR A 31 -2.16 -2.55 2.06
CA THR A 31 -1.56 -2.43 0.74
C THR A 31 -2.59 -2.81 -0.32
N VAL A 32 -2.45 -2.22 -1.51
CA VAL A 32 -3.33 -2.49 -2.65
C VAL A 32 -2.47 -2.90 -3.85
N ASN A 33 -2.71 -4.11 -4.35
CA ASN A 33 -2.13 -4.55 -5.60
C ASN A 33 -2.99 -4.03 -6.76
N HIS A 34 -2.54 -2.95 -7.40
CA HIS A 34 -3.26 -2.35 -8.53
C HIS A 34 -3.20 -3.18 -9.83
N ALA A 35 -2.40 -4.25 -9.90
CA ALA A 35 -2.42 -5.17 -11.03
C ALA A 35 -3.57 -6.19 -10.90
N THR A 36 -3.84 -6.67 -9.68
CA THR A 36 -4.84 -7.73 -9.43
C THR A 36 -6.13 -7.23 -8.76
N GLY A 37 -6.08 -6.08 -8.10
CA GLY A 37 -7.15 -5.52 -7.28
C GLY A 37 -7.16 -6.02 -5.83
N GLU A 38 -6.14 -6.78 -5.42
CA GLU A 38 -6.07 -7.36 -4.09
C GLU A 38 -5.76 -6.30 -3.02
N ILE A 39 -6.47 -6.38 -1.88
CA ILE A 39 -6.25 -5.51 -0.72
C ILE A 39 -5.77 -6.39 0.43
N THR A 40 -4.54 -6.17 0.89
CA THR A 40 -3.98 -6.86 2.04
C THR A 40 -4.05 -5.95 3.26
N VAL A 41 -4.63 -6.43 4.36
CA VAL A 41 -4.80 -5.67 5.61
C VAL A 41 -3.85 -6.23 6.66
N TYR A 42 -3.10 -5.35 7.31
CA TYR A 42 -2.12 -5.72 8.32
C TYR A 42 -2.54 -5.24 9.70
N ARG A 43 -2.26 -6.07 10.71
CA ARG A 43 -2.58 -5.80 12.11
C ARG A 43 -1.70 -4.66 12.63
N GLU A 44 -2.17 -3.95 13.65
CA GLU A 44 -1.32 -3.04 14.40
C GLU A 44 -0.04 -3.75 14.88
N GLY A 45 1.10 -3.09 14.72
CA GLY A 45 2.43 -3.66 14.98
C GLY A 45 2.96 -4.59 13.87
N GLN A 46 2.12 -5.02 12.93
CA GLN A 46 2.55 -5.68 11.69
C GLN A 46 2.48 -4.64 10.58
N SER A 47 3.59 -3.94 10.33
CA SER A 47 3.66 -3.11 9.13
C SER A 47 4.08 -4.00 7.95
N PRO A 48 3.54 -3.80 6.74
CA PRO A 48 4.23 -4.28 5.55
C PRO A 48 5.67 -3.76 5.64
N ALA A 49 6.66 -4.64 5.49
CA ALA A 49 8.02 -4.18 5.23
C ALA A 49 7.87 -3.14 4.12
N LYS A 50 8.21 -1.87 4.44
CA LYS A 50 8.08 -0.72 3.54
C LYS A 50 8.22 -1.24 2.13
N ALA A 51 7.17 -1.14 1.31
CA ALA A 51 7.35 -1.35 -0.11
C ALA A 51 8.43 -0.36 -0.50
N SER A 52 9.66 -0.84 -0.65
CA SER A 52 10.83 -0.07 -1.06
C SER A 52 10.58 0.31 -2.51
N GLY A 53 9.63 1.22 -2.73
CA GLY A 53 9.68 2.08 -3.89
C GLY A 53 11.02 2.79 -3.82
N PRO A 54 11.70 2.98 -4.96
CA PRO A 54 12.96 3.71 -4.97
C PRO A 54 12.74 5.03 -4.23
N ASP A 55 13.60 5.28 -3.25
CA ASP A 55 13.60 6.52 -2.48
C ASP A 55 13.60 7.66 -3.50
N ILE A 56 12.60 8.53 -3.49
CA ILE A 56 12.46 9.57 -4.54
C ILE A 56 13.68 10.52 -4.47
N ASP A 57 14.27 10.67 -3.29
CA ASP A 57 15.56 11.33 -3.04
C ASP A 57 16.76 10.65 -3.73
N GLN A 58 16.70 9.34 -4.01
CA GLN A 58 17.69 8.64 -4.85
C GLN A 58 17.37 8.73 -6.35
N MET A 59 16.12 8.99 -6.74
CA MET A 59 15.73 9.14 -8.16
C MET A 59 16.00 10.54 -8.72
N LEU A 60 15.91 11.57 -7.88
CA LEU A 60 16.39 12.91 -8.20
C LEU A 60 17.84 12.94 -7.77
N GLY A 61 18.81 12.80 -8.69
CA GLY A 61 20.24 12.79 -8.39
C GLY A 61 20.79 14.10 -7.79
N VAL A 62 20.27 14.54 -6.65
CA VAL A 62 20.83 15.60 -5.82
C VAL A 62 21.95 14.97 -5.00
N ALA A 63 23.07 14.71 -5.68
CA ALA A 63 24.35 14.63 -5.00
C ALA A 63 24.54 15.97 -4.29
N HIS A 64 24.20 16.02 -3.00
CA HIS A 64 24.58 17.12 -2.13
C HIS A 64 26.10 17.01 -2.00
N ASP A 65 26.79 17.74 -2.88
CA ASP A 65 28.21 18.03 -2.80
C ASP A 65 28.52 18.49 -1.38
N GLN A 66 29.11 17.61 -0.58
CA GLN A 66 29.70 17.99 0.69
C GLN A 66 31.14 18.38 0.39
N THR A 67 31.32 19.67 0.12
CA THR A 67 32.62 20.35 0.15
C THR A 67 33.09 20.58 1.58
#